data_AF-A0A7Z0X0T0-F1
#
_entry.id   AF-A0A7Z0X0T0-F1
#
_cell.length_a   1.000
_cell.length_b   1.000
_cell.length_c   1.000
_cell.angle_alpha   90.00
_cell.angle_beta   90.00
_cell.angle_gamma   90.00
#
_symmetry.space_group_name_H-M   'P 1'
#
loop_
_entity.id
_entity.type
_entity.pdbx_description
1 polymer ?
#
loop_
_entity_poly.entity_id
_entity_poly.type
_entity_poly.pdbx_seq_one_letter_code
_entity_poly.pdbx_strand_id
1 'polypeptide(L)'
;MDIQKPKPFRTTDKAHADLFNQVIDQLNTNDESIAQFAAEAEQRSTAYTDRHTSKKDNPHGVTKTQVGLGEVINKRQATKDEFDLHHNDQTRHVTEDERDKWNGSQIFNITGDDGQAKVYISAEDDFQTVLPHYTGLVHFTAASGASNGPGAAVRGIWTCNALGNYGQVIAFDNANRTYRKTISGGNWTEWTELVSVESLEAKLTNLTWHFPTLLNEWVNYADSTKARYTKDATGTVFVEGAIAKGKIGFNIPAFVLPKGYRPSGAFQFVGVASQLGMSNTPQYHRLQVSVDGNVVIENCSNTVNPNEYISFGFSFKAT
;
A
#
# COMPACT_ATOMS: atom_id res chain seq x y z
N MET A 1 64.38 -52.37 71.46
CA MET A 1 65.67 -53.08 71.38
C MET A 1 65.94 -53.68 72.75
N ASP A 2 66.21 -54.97 72.83
CA ASP A 2 66.57 -55.60 74.10
C ASP A 2 68.06 -55.40 74.38
N ILE A 3 68.38 -54.64 75.42
CA ILE A 3 69.76 -54.38 75.83
C ILE A 3 70.27 -55.60 76.58
N GLN A 4 71.30 -56.24 76.01
CA GLN A 4 71.95 -57.40 76.62
C GLN A 4 72.91 -56.92 77.72
N LYS A 5 72.56 -57.16 78.99
CA LYS A 5 73.41 -56.78 80.12
C LYS A 5 74.46 -57.87 80.39
N PRO A 6 75.77 -57.55 80.37
CA PRO A 6 76.82 -58.52 80.67
C PRO A 6 76.78 -58.94 82.15
N LYS A 7 77.29 -60.14 82.43
CA LYS A 7 77.38 -60.67 83.80
C LYS A 7 78.44 -59.90 84.61
N PRO A 8 78.29 -59.79 85.95
CA PRO A 8 79.28 -59.13 86.79
C PRO A 8 80.66 -59.81 86.71
N PHE A 9 81.72 -59.02 86.59
CA PHE A 9 83.10 -59.49 86.56
C PHE A 9 83.56 -59.93 87.96
N ARG A 10 84.33 -61.02 88.03
CA ARG A 10 84.82 -61.62 89.29
C ARG A 10 86.30 -61.97 89.17
N THR A 11 87.11 -61.48 90.12
CA THR A 11 88.55 -61.75 90.24
C THR A 11 88.93 -61.79 91.72
N THR A 12 90.13 -62.29 92.04
CA THR A 12 90.70 -62.31 93.40
C THR A 12 90.96 -60.91 93.97
N ASP A 13 91.03 -59.88 93.11
CA ASP A 13 91.15 -58.48 93.50
C ASP A 13 89.78 -57.77 93.49
N LYS A 14 89.22 -57.61 94.69
CA LYS A 14 87.88 -57.05 94.89
C LYS A 14 87.77 -55.58 94.45
N ALA A 15 88.81 -54.76 94.66
CA ALA A 15 88.75 -53.33 94.34
C ALA A 15 88.67 -53.10 92.83
N HIS A 16 89.45 -53.87 92.05
CA HIS A 16 89.38 -53.83 90.60
C HIS A 16 88.07 -54.42 90.06
N ALA A 17 87.51 -55.46 90.70
CA ALA A 17 86.22 -56.02 90.32
C ALA A 17 85.07 -55.02 90.54
N ASP A 18 85.05 -54.31 91.66
CA ASP A 18 84.00 -53.33 91.99
C ASP A 18 84.05 -52.12 91.05
N LEU A 19 85.24 -51.58 90.77
CA LEU A 19 85.41 -50.48 89.80
C LEU A 19 84.99 -50.89 88.38
N PHE A 20 85.37 -52.10 87.94
CA PHE A 20 84.95 -52.62 86.65
C PHE A 20 83.43 -52.76 86.57
N ASN A 21 82.79 -53.34 87.59
CA ASN A 21 81.34 -53.51 87.62
C ASN A 21 80.60 -52.16 87.66
N GLN A 22 81.14 -51.16 88.36
CA GLN A 22 80.58 -49.80 88.36
C GLN A 22 80.61 -49.14 86.96
N VAL A 23 81.71 -49.33 86.22
CA VAL A 23 81.80 -48.86 84.82
C VAL A 23 80.78 -49.60 83.95
N ILE A 24 80.63 -50.91 84.12
CA ILE A 24 79.63 -51.71 83.40
C ILE A 24 78.20 -51.24 83.71
N ASP A 25 77.89 -50.91 84.96
CA ASP A 25 76.56 -50.39 85.35
C ASP A 25 76.28 -49.01 84.75
N GLN A 26 77.28 -48.13 84.70
CA GLN A 26 77.15 -46.84 84.02
C GLN A 26 76.95 -47.00 82.51
N LEU A 27 77.66 -47.94 81.88
CA LEU A 27 77.47 -48.26 80.46
C LEU A 27 76.06 -48.80 80.20
N ASN A 28 75.57 -49.73 81.03
CA ASN A 28 74.19 -50.23 80.93
C ASN A 28 73.16 -49.09 81.07
N THR A 29 73.39 -48.16 82.01
CA THR A 29 72.51 -46.99 82.23
C THR A 29 72.53 -46.04 81.02
N ASN A 30 73.71 -45.83 80.42
CA ASN A 30 73.86 -45.03 79.22
C ASN A 30 73.15 -45.68 78.03
N ASP A 31 73.31 -47.00 77.85
CA ASP A 31 72.67 -47.77 76.79
C ASP A 31 71.13 -47.71 76.91
N GLU A 32 70.60 -47.82 78.13
CA GLU A 32 69.17 -47.66 78.43
C GLU A 32 68.67 -46.26 78.08
N SER A 33 69.43 -45.23 78.47
CA SER A 33 69.09 -43.83 78.16
C SER A 33 69.11 -43.55 76.66
N ILE A 34 70.09 -44.09 75.92
CA ILE A 34 70.18 -43.97 74.46
C ILE A 34 69.00 -44.66 73.78
N ALA A 35 68.65 -45.87 74.22
CA ALA A 35 67.51 -46.59 73.68
C ALA A 35 66.20 -45.84 73.92
N GLN A 36 66.04 -45.23 75.11
CA GLN A 36 64.90 -44.38 75.42
C GLN A 36 64.86 -43.13 74.53
N PHE A 37 65.97 -42.40 74.38
CA PHE A 37 66.02 -41.22 73.51
C PHE A 37 65.73 -41.56 72.04
N ALA A 38 66.19 -42.72 71.56
CA ALA A 38 65.89 -43.20 70.21
C ALA A 38 64.39 -43.47 70.04
N ALA A 39 63.75 -44.14 71.00
CA ALA A 39 62.31 -44.40 70.99
C ALA A 39 61.49 -43.10 71.06
N GLU A 40 61.89 -42.15 71.90
CA GLU A 40 61.24 -40.84 71.99
C GLU A 40 61.42 -40.01 70.70
N ALA A 41 62.59 -40.08 70.07
CA ALA A 41 62.84 -39.42 68.78
C ALA A 41 62.01 -40.02 67.65
N GLU A 42 61.89 -41.35 67.59
CA GLU A 42 61.02 -42.06 66.66
C GLU A 42 59.55 -41.68 66.88
N GLN A 43 59.10 -41.63 68.14
CA GLN A 43 57.75 -41.22 68.49
C GLN A 43 57.48 -39.76 68.08
N ARG A 44 58.42 -38.84 68.33
CA ARG A 44 58.29 -37.43 67.91
C ARG A 44 58.27 -37.27 66.39
N SER A 45 59.10 -38.02 65.68
CA SER A 45 59.13 -38.01 64.22
C SER A 45 57.80 -38.52 63.66
N THR A 46 57.33 -39.66 64.15
CA THR A 46 56.03 -40.25 63.79
C THR A 46 54.89 -39.28 64.08
N ALA A 47 54.85 -38.67 65.27
CA ALA A 47 53.83 -37.68 65.62
C ALA A 47 53.85 -36.44 64.71
N TYR A 48 55.04 -35.98 64.32
CA TYR A 48 55.17 -34.86 63.37
C TYR A 48 54.66 -35.23 61.98
N THR A 49 55.07 -36.39 61.45
CA THR A 49 54.64 -36.86 60.13
C THR A 49 53.15 -37.17 60.07
N ASP A 50 52.60 -37.72 61.15
CA ASP A 50 51.16 -38.01 61.27
C ASP A 50 50.36 -36.71 61.26
N ARG A 51 50.79 -35.72 62.06
CA ARG A 51 50.17 -34.39 62.09
C ARG A 51 50.25 -33.67 60.74
N HIS A 52 51.37 -33.81 60.03
CA HIS A 52 51.52 -33.24 58.69
C HIS A 52 50.59 -33.92 57.68
N THR A 53 50.54 -35.25 57.71
CA THR A 53 49.71 -36.07 56.81
C THR A 53 48.20 -35.84 57.04
N SER A 54 47.82 -35.58 58.30
CA SER A 54 46.45 -35.27 58.71
C SER A 54 46.04 -33.83 58.42
N LYS A 55 46.98 -32.92 58.10
CA LYS A 55 46.66 -31.52 57.77
C LYS A 55 46.02 -31.45 56.38
N LYS A 56 44.68 -31.45 56.35
CA LYS A 56 43.84 -31.34 55.12
C LYS A 56 43.37 -29.91 54.82
N ASP A 57 43.78 -28.96 55.64
CA ASP A 57 43.74 -27.55 55.30
C ASP A 57 44.97 -27.17 54.47
N ASN A 58 45.00 -25.94 53.95
CA ASN A 58 46.14 -25.39 53.23
C ASN A 58 47.47 -25.70 53.98
N PRO A 59 48.37 -26.56 53.43
CA PRO A 59 48.62 -26.76 52.00
C PRO A 59 48.02 -27.99 51.28
N HIS A 60 47.44 -29.00 51.95
CA HIS A 60 47.00 -30.22 51.26
C HIS A 60 45.47 -30.33 51.18
N GLY A 61 44.91 -30.57 49.99
CA GLY A 61 43.46 -30.78 49.83
C GLY A 61 42.64 -29.50 49.77
N VAL A 62 43.23 -28.40 49.30
CA VAL A 62 42.59 -27.08 49.22
C VAL A 62 41.31 -27.14 48.39
N THR A 63 40.19 -26.82 49.02
CA THR A 63 38.86 -26.76 48.43
C THR A 63 38.66 -25.44 47.69
N LYS A 64 37.70 -25.42 46.75
CA LYS A 64 37.28 -24.18 46.08
C LYS A 64 36.90 -23.08 47.06
N THR A 65 36.22 -23.43 48.14
CA THR A 65 35.85 -22.49 49.21
C THR A 65 37.08 -21.86 49.86
N GLN A 66 38.12 -22.66 50.13
CA GLN A 66 39.35 -22.17 50.76
C GLN A 66 40.11 -21.14 49.91
N VAL A 67 39.92 -21.12 48.59
CA VAL A 67 40.52 -20.11 47.69
C VAL A 67 39.51 -19.07 47.19
N GLY A 68 38.32 -19.00 47.79
CA GLY A 68 37.29 -18.02 47.41
C GLY A 68 36.59 -18.33 46.08
N LEU A 69 36.72 -19.55 45.56
CA LEU A 69 36.14 -20.02 44.30
C LEU A 69 34.92 -20.94 44.52
N GLY A 70 34.30 -20.90 45.70
CA GLY A 70 33.18 -21.78 46.07
C GLY A 70 32.00 -21.73 45.09
N GLU A 71 31.72 -20.54 44.56
CA GLU A 71 30.64 -20.29 43.59
C GLU A 71 31.03 -20.61 42.14
N VAL A 72 32.31 -20.88 41.87
CA VAL A 72 32.80 -21.15 40.52
C VAL A 72 32.54 -22.60 40.15
N ILE A 73 31.73 -22.83 39.13
CA ILE A 73 31.45 -24.17 38.59
C ILE A 73 32.60 -24.68 37.71
N ASN A 74 32.85 -26.00 37.70
CA ASN A 74 33.83 -26.62 36.80
C ASN A 74 33.20 -26.91 35.43
N LYS A 75 32.82 -25.88 34.69
CA LYS A 75 32.28 -25.99 33.33
C LYS A 75 32.98 -24.99 32.40
N ARG A 76 32.97 -25.27 31.09
CA ARG A 76 33.44 -24.31 30.09
C ARG A 76 32.50 -23.09 30.11
N GLN A 77 33.05 -21.91 30.34
CA GLN A 77 32.34 -20.64 30.35
C GLN A 77 32.78 -19.82 29.14
N ALA A 78 31.89 -18.97 28.62
CA ALA A 78 32.25 -17.97 27.64
C ALA A 78 33.27 -17.00 28.27
N THR A 79 34.20 -16.50 27.47
CA THR A 79 35.10 -15.44 27.93
C THR A 79 34.32 -14.14 28.11
N LYS A 80 34.88 -13.21 28.89
CA LYS A 80 34.32 -11.86 28.99
C LYS A 80 34.22 -11.20 27.61
N ASP A 81 35.22 -11.39 26.78
CA ASP A 81 35.26 -10.82 25.43
C ASP A 81 34.14 -11.37 24.54
N GLU A 82 33.86 -12.68 24.60
CA GLU A 82 32.75 -13.29 23.86
C GLU A 82 31.38 -12.76 24.33
N PHE A 83 31.23 -12.58 25.64
CA PHE A 83 30.00 -12.01 26.21
C PHE A 83 29.83 -10.54 25.82
N ASP A 84 30.88 -9.72 25.95
CA ASP A 84 30.84 -8.31 25.60
C ASP A 84 30.62 -8.12 24.10
N LEU A 85 31.21 -8.97 23.25
CA LEU A 85 30.97 -8.96 21.81
C LEU A 85 29.48 -9.20 21.49
N HIS A 86 28.86 -10.18 22.14
CA HIS A 86 27.43 -10.43 21.99
C HIS A 86 26.57 -9.28 22.54
N HIS A 87 26.90 -8.79 23.74
CA HIS A 87 26.13 -7.73 24.41
C HIS A 87 26.13 -6.43 23.60
N ASN A 88 27.26 -6.11 22.96
CA ASN A 88 27.43 -4.90 22.16
C ASN A 88 26.99 -5.06 20.69
N ASP A 89 26.51 -6.24 20.27
CA ASP A 89 26.02 -6.46 18.91
C ASP A 89 24.62 -5.85 18.71
N GLN A 90 24.58 -4.58 18.32
CA GLN A 90 23.35 -3.85 18.05
C GLN A 90 22.56 -4.37 16.85
N THR A 91 23.14 -5.21 15.98
CA THR A 91 22.43 -5.79 14.83
C THR A 91 21.57 -6.98 15.25
N ARG A 92 22.02 -7.74 16.25
CA ARG A 92 21.31 -8.91 16.77
C ARG A 92 20.26 -8.59 17.83
N HIS A 93 20.37 -7.45 18.51
CA HIS A 93 19.41 -7.01 19.53
C HIS A 93 18.37 -6.07 18.93
N VAL A 94 17.22 -6.00 19.57
CA VAL A 94 16.14 -5.08 19.21
C VAL A 94 15.85 -4.14 20.37
N THR A 95 15.56 -2.89 20.04
CA THR A 95 15.18 -1.85 20.99
C THR A 95 13.67 -1.87 21.27
N GLU A 96 13.26 -1.18 22.34
CA GLU A 96 11.84 -0.94 22.62
C GLU A 96 11.21 -0.06 21.53
N ASP A 97 11.91 0.99 21.09
CA ASP A 97 11.49 1.87 20.00
C ASP A 97 11.25 1.11 18.68
N GLU A 98 12.10 0.14 18.32
CA GLU A 98 11.88 -0.70 17.14
C GLU A 98 10.60 -1.54 17.26
N ARG A 99 10.34 -2.12 18.44
CA ARG A 99 9.10 -2.87 18.67
C ARG A 99 7.89 -1.97 18.59
N ASP A 100 7.93 -0.79 19.18
CA ASP A 100 6.84 0.18 19.13
C ASP A 100 6.59 0.65 17.70
N LYS A 101 7.65 0.90 16.93
CA LYS A 101 7.55 1.22 15.51
C LYS A 101 6.87 0.09 14.73
N TRP A 102 7.30 -1.17 14.90
CA TRP A 102 6.70 -2.29 14.17
C TRP A 102 5.26 -2.58 14.58
N ASN A 103 4.96 -2.51 15.88
CA ASN A 103 3.61 -2.75 16.41
C ASN A 103 2.63 -1.62 16.06
N GLY A 104 3.10 -0.37 15.98
CA GLY A 104 2.32 0.79 15.56
C GLY A 104 2.25 0.98 14.04
N SER A 105 3.00 0.19 13.25
CA SER A 105 3.00 0.31 11.80
C SER A 105 1.69 -0.22 11.20
N GLN A 106 1.18 0.48 10.20
CA GLN A 106 0.01 0.07 9.45
C GLN A 106 0.40 -0.97 8.38
N ILE A 107 0.17 -2.26 8.64
CA ILE A 107 0.63 -3.38 7.78
C ILE A 107 -0.46 -3.86 6.81
N PHE A 108 -1.16 -2.93 6.14
CA PHE A 108 -2.03 -3.30 5.02
C PHE A 108 -1.53 -2.65 3.74
N ASN A 109 -1.14 -3.50 2.77
CA ASN A 109 -0.59 -3.02 1.51
C ASN A 109 -1.74 -2.55 0.62
N ILE A 110 -1.74 -1.26 0.28
CA ILE A 110 -2.65 -0.67 -0.72
C ILE A 110 -2.27 -1.16 -2.14
N THR A 111 -1.00 -1.52 -2.34
CA THR A 111 -0.39 -1.96 -3.61
C THR A 111 0.20 -3.37 -3.49
N GLY A 112 0.69 -3.94 -4.60
CA GLY A 112 1.66 -5.04 -4.55
C GLY A 112 2.98 -4.61 -3.88
N ASP A 113 3.82 -5.59 -3.57
CA ASP A 113 5.12 -5.35 -2.89
C ASP A 113 6.13 -4.65 -3.82
N ASP A 114 5.89 -4.67 -5.13
CA ASP A 114 6.60 -3.95 -6.19
C ASP A 114 6.02 -2.55 -6.46
N GLY A 115 5.02 -2.12 -5.69
CA GLY A 115 4.29 -0.87 -5.88
C GLY A 115 3.24 -0.90 -6.99
N GLN A 116 3.04 -2.03 -7.67
CA GLN A 116 2.00 -2.18 -8.70
C GLN A 116 0.61 -2.36 -8.09
N ALA A 117 -0.40 -2.57 -8.92
CA ALA A 117 -1.75 -2.85 -8.49
C ALA A 117 -1.79 -4.03 -7.50
N LYS A 118 -2.53 -3.89 -6.40
CA LYS A 118 -2.78 -5.02 -5.49
C LYS A 118 -3.67 -6.07 -6.16
N VAL A 119 -4.53 -5.61 -7.07
CA VAL A 119 -5.44 -6.42 -7.87
C VAL A 119 -5.40 -5.97 -9.32
N TYR A 120 -5.25 -6.94 -10.21
CA TYR A 120 -5.42 -6.75 -11.64
C TYR A 120 -6.70 -7.46 -12.07
N ILE A 121 -7.61 -6.73 -12.71
CA ILE A 121 -8.84 -7.22 -13.29
C ILE A 121 -8.57 -7.41 -14.79
N SER A 122 -8.47 -8.65 -15.23
CA SER A 122 -8.15 -9.01 -16.62
C SER A 122 -9.31 -8.72 -17.58
N ALA A 123 -9.11 -8.98 -18.88
CA ALA A 123 -10.15 -8.75 -19.88
C ALA A 123 -11.30 -9.78 -19.77
N GLU A 124 -11.04 -10.92 -19.15
CA GLU A 124 -11.97 -12.03 -18.98
C GLU A 124 -12.72 -11.96 -17.64
N ASP A 125 -12.27 -11.10 -16.72
CA ASP A 125 -12.85 -10.95 -15.39
C ASP A 125 -14.10 -10.07 -15.37
N ASP A 126 -14.91 -10.24 -14.33
CA ASP A 126 -16.00 -9.34 -13.98
C ASP A 126 -15.58 -8.36 -12.88
N PHE A 127 -15.61 -7.07 -13.20
CA PHE A 127 -15.18 -5.99 -12.30
C PHE A 127 -15.98 -5.96 -10.99
N GLN A 128 -17.30 -6.17 -11.08
CA GLN A 128 -18.22 -6.12 -9.94
C GLN A 128 -18.11 -7.34 -9.03
N THR A 129 -17.50 -8.42 -9.53
CA THR A 129 -17.25 -9.65 -8.80
C THR A 129 -15.87 -9.64 -8.14
N VAL A 130 -14.82 -9.25 -8.87
CA VAL A 130 -13.44 -9.30 -8.37
C VAL A 130 -13.21 -8.27 -7.26
N LEU A 131 -13.59 -7.01 -7.50
CA LEU A 131 -13.17 -5.89 -6.64
C LEU A 131 -13.71 -5.97 -5.19
N PRO A 132 -14.96 -6.41 -4.92
CA PRO A 132 -15.48 -6.57 -3.55
C PRO A 132 -14.71 -7.54 -2.65
N HIS A 133 -13.95 -8.49 -3.22
CA HIS A 133 -13.10 -9.39 -2.42
C HIS A 133 -11.93 -8.65 -1.74
N TYR A 134 -11.59 -7.45 -2.21
CA TYR A 134 -10.52 -6.62 -1.70
C TYR A 134 -11.09 -5.51 -0.81
N THR A 135 -11.25 -5.80 0.48
CA THR A 135 -11.84 -4.86 1.46
C THR A 135 -10.86 -3.79 1.92
N GLY A 136 -11.34 -2.60 2.31
CA GLY A 136 -10.49 -1.49 2.75
C GLY A 136 -10.08 -0.58 1.58
N LEU A 137 -8.87 -0.01 1.64
CA LEU A 137 -8.32 0.89 0.61
C LEU A 137 -7.28 0.14 -0.25
N VAL A 138 -7.53 0.07 -1.56
CA VAL A 138 -6.73 -0.75 -2.50
C VAL A 138 -6.52 -0.03 -3.83
N HIS A 139 -5.30 -0.10 -4.38
CA HIS A 139 -4.99 0.27 -5.76
C HIS A 139 -5.24 -0.92 -6.70
N PHE A 140 -5.97 -0.67 -7.79
CA PHE A 140 -6.29 -1.68 -8.80
C PHE A 140 -5.92 -1.22 -10.22
N THR A 141 -5.79 -2.18 -11.12
CA THR A 141 -5.80 -1.97 -12.56
C THR A 141 -6.84 -2.85 -13.22
N ALA A 142 -7.43 -2.40 -14.32
CA ALA A 142 -8.41 -3.18 -15.08
C ALA A 142 -8.18 -3.05 -16.58
N ALA A 143 -8.29 -4.16 -17.30
CA ALA A 143 -8.25 -4.17 -18.76
C ALA A 143 -9.54 -3.60 -19.36
N SER A 144 -9.47 -3.08 -20.59
CA SER A 144 -10.65 -2.54 -21.29
C SER A 144 -11.75 -3.57 -21.57
N GLY A 145 -11.38 -4.86 -21.64
CA GLY A 145 -12.31 -5.96 -21.89
C GLY A 145 -13.08 -6.44 -20.67
N ALA A 146 -12.70 -6.03 -19.45
CA ALA A 146 -13.31 -6.51 -18.22
C ALA A 146 -14.82 -6.28 -18.22
N SER A 147 -15.59 -7.35 -17.97
CA SER A 147 -17.04 -7.28 -17.87
C SER A 147 -17.42 -6.33 -16.73
N ASN A 148 -18.49 -5.54 -16.93
CA ASN A 148 -18.93 -4.52 -15.97
C ASN A 148 -17.88 -3.45 -15.59
N GLY A 149 -16.75 -3.38 -16.32
CA GLY A 149 -15.76 -2.30 -16.26
C GLY A 149 -16.18 -1.05 -17.05
N PRO A 150 -15.36 0.01 -17.07
CA PRO A 150 -15.70 1.27 -17.73
C PRO A 150 -15.53 1.23 -19.27
N GLY A 151 -15.22 0.07 -19.85
CA GLY A 151 -14.94 -0.11 -21.29
C GLY A 151 -13.60 0.45 -21.76
N ALA A 152 -12.78 0.97 -20.84
CA ALA A 152 -11.42 1.45 -21.07
C ALA A 152 -10.46 0.78 -20.09
N ALA A 153 -9.19 0.64 -20.48
CA ALA A 153 -8.16 0.18 -19.57
C ALA A 153 -7.87 1.29 -18.55
N VAL A 154 -7.99 0.96 -17.26
CA VAL A 154 -7.94 1.95 -16.17
C VAL A 154 -7.01 1.52 -15.04
N ARG A 155 -6.54 2.51 -14.28
CA ARG A 155 -5.89 2.35 -12.97
C ARG A 155 -6.66 3.17 -11.96
N GLY A 156 -6.83 2.70 -10.74
CA GLY A 156 -7.71 3.38 -9.81
C GLY A 156 -7.54 2.99 -8.37
N ILE A 157 -8.29 3.71 -7.54
CA ILE A 157 -8.38 3.48 -6.10
C ILE A 157 -9.78 2.97 -5.80
N TRP A 158 -9.82 1.91 -5.02
CA TRP A 158 -11.00 1.28 -4.48
C TRP A 158 -11.02 1.46 -2.97
N THR A 159 -12.14 1.92 -2.44
CA THR A 159 -12.38 1.94 -0.99
C THR A 159 -13.68 1.23 -0.69
N CYS A 160 -13.69 0.25 0.20
CA CYS A 160 -14.92 -0.38 0.67
C CYS A 160 -14.87 -0.86 2.12
N ASN A 161 -16.06 -1.13 2.65
CA ASN A 161 -16.24 -1.68 3.99
C ASN A 161 -15.77 -3.15 4.08
N ALA A 162 -15.74 -3.67 5.31
CA ALA A 162 -15.29 -5.05 5.59
C ALA A 162 -16.16 -6.16 4.97
N LEU A 163 -17.36 -5.84 4.48
CA LEU A 163 -18.26 -6.80 3.83
C LEU A 163 -18.23 -6.71 2.29
N GLY A 164 -17.47 -5.76 1.72
CA GLY A 164 -17.39 -5.54 0.27
C GLY A 164 -18.68 -4.99 -0.38
N ASN A 165 -19.71 -4.68 0.40
CA ASN A 165 -21.04 -4.31 -0.10
C ASN A 165 -21.35 -2.80 -0.05
N TYR A 166 -20.47 -2.00 0.54
CA TYR A 166 -20.49 -0.53 0.47
C TYR A 166 -19.10 -0.01 0.12
N GLY A 167 -18.99 0.76 -0.97
CA GLY A 167 -17.69 1.24 -1.45
C GLY A 167 -17.77 2.12 -2.67
N GLN A 168 -16.64 2.70 -3.05
CA GLN A 168 -16.51 3.62 -4.18
C GLN A 168 -15.20 3.40 -4.94
N VAL A 169 -15.29 3.61 -6.24
CA VAL A 169 -14.18 3.57 -7.19
C VAL A 169 -13.95 4.97 -7.74
N ILE A 170 -12.67 5.33 -7.87
CA ILE A 170 -12.21 6.35 -8.82
C ILE A 170 -11.13 5.73 -9.70
N ALA A 171 -11.25 5.90 -11.02
CA ALA A 171 -10.38 5.27 -12.00
C ALA A 171 -9.98 6.25 -13.09
N PHE A 172 -8.78 6.08 -13.63
CA PHE A 172 -8.18 6.94 -14.63
C PHE A 172 -7.73 6.10 -15.82
N ASP A 173 -8.04 6.52 -17.03
CA ASP A 173 -7.55 5.86 -18.24
C ASP A 173 -6.33 6.59 -18.85
N ASN A 174 -5.77 6.02 -19.92
CA ASN A 174 -4.63 6.61 -20.62
C ASN A 174 -5.00 7.86 -21.45
N ALA A 175 -6.28 8.17 -21.61
CA ALA A 175 -6.78 9.36 -22.31
C ALA A 175 -7.11 10.51 -21.34
N ASN A 176 -6.63 10.42 -20.09
CA ASN A 176 -6.86 11.39 -19.02
C ASN A 176 -8.34 11.55 -18.62
N ARG A 177 -9.18 10.54 -18.93
CA ARG A 177 -10.57 10.49 -18.48
C ARG A 177 -10.63 9.88 -17.09
N THR A 178 -11.52 10.44 -16.27
CA THR A 178 -11.76 9.98 -14.90
C THR A 178 -13.13 9.33 -14.82
N TYR A 179 -13.21 8.16 -14.20
CA TYR A 179 -14.43 7.38 -14.03
C TYR A 179 -14.72 7.15 -12.56
N ARG A 180 -16.01 7.12 -12.20
CA ARG A 180 -16.47 6.75 -10.86
C ARG A 180 -17.59 5.72 -10.92
N LYS A 181 -17.62 4.87 -9.90
CA LYS A 181 -18.67 3.88 -9.67
C LYS A 181 -18.79 3.63 -8.17
N THR A 182 -19.99 3.34 -7.69
CA THR A 182 -20.26 3.10 -6.26
C THR A 182 -21.01 1.78 -6.11
N ILE A 183 -20.76 1.06 -5.03
CA ILE A 183 -21.60 -0.04 -4.55
C ILE A 183 -22.28 0.39 -3.24
N SER A 184 -23.57 0.12 -3.11
CA SER A 184 -24.35 0.40 -1.90
C SER A 184 -25.31 -0.76 -1.62
N GLY A 185 -25.12 -1.42 -0.47
CA GLY A 185 -25.89 -2.62 -0.10
C GLY A 185 -25.77 -3.75 -1.13
N GLY A 186 -24.62 -3.86 -1.81
CA GLY A 186 -24.39 -4.86 -2.87
C GLY A 186 -24.86 -4.43 -4.27
N ASN A 187 -25.53 -3.28 -4.39
CA ASN A 187 -26.01 -2.78 -5.68
C ASN A 187 -25.03 -1.77 -6.28
N TRP A 188 -24.59 -2.02 -7.50
CA TRP A 188 -23.68 -1.14 -8.23
C TRP A 188 -24.41 -0.05 -9.00
N THR A 189 -23.85 1.15 -9.02
CA THR A 189 -24.25 2.20 -9.96
C THR A 189 -23.70 1.91 -11.35
N GLU A 190 -24.24 2.56 -12.39
CA GLU A 190 -23.55 2.67 -13.67
C GLU A 190 -22.22 3.43 -13.53
N TRP A 191 -21.33 3.24 -14.51
CA TRP A 191 -20.10 4.01 -14.60
C TRP A 191 -20.40 5.44 -15.04
N THR A 192 -19.84 6.41 -14.33
CA THR A 192 -19.96 7.84 -14.66
C THR A 192 -18.58 8.41 -14.97
N GLU A 193 -18.43 9.03 -16.15
CA GLU A 193 -17.24 9.82 -16.50
C GLU A 193 -17.34 11.20 -15.83
N LEU A 194 -16.30 11.61 -15.11
CA LEU A 194 -16.13 13.00 -14.65
C LEU A 194 -15.51 13.82 -15.79
N VAL A 195 -16.30 14.74 -16.31
CA VAL A 195 -15.94 15.61 -17.44
C VAL A 195 -15.40 16.93 -16.89
N SER A 196 -14.25 17.40 -17.39
CA SER A 196 -13.73 18.73 -17.06
C SER A 196 -14.55 19.84 -17.74
N VAL A 197 -14.50 21.06 -17.20
CA VAL A 197 -15.17 22.22 -17.83
C VAL A 197 -14.65 22.42 -19.26
N GLU A 198 -13.34 22.32 -19.48
CA GLU A 198 -12.72 22.44 -20.82
C GLU A 198 -13.22 21.37 -21.80
N SER A 199 -13.33 20.11 -21.36
CA SER A 199 -13.82 19.03 -22.22
C SER A 199 -15.33 19.15 -22.50
N LEU A 200 -16.10 19.72 -21.58
CA LEU A 200 -17.50 20.07 -21.81
C LEU A 200 -17.63 21.24 -22.79
N GLU A 201 -16.85 22.31 -22.62
CA GLU A 201 -16.81 23.46 -23.54
C GLU A 201 -16.45 23.02 -24.95
N ALA A 202 -15.45 22.14 -25.10
CA ALA A 202 -15.10 21.55 -26.39
C ALA A 202 -16.26 20.73 -26.99
N LYS A 203 -16.96 19.92 -26.18
CA LYS A 203 -18.14 19.14 -26.61
C LYS A 203 -19.34 20.04 -27.00
N LEU A 204 -19.44 21.25 -26.45
CA LEU A 204 -20.51 22.20 -26.76
C LEU A 204 -20.20 23.11 -27.94
N THR A 205 -18.92 23.37 -28.23
CA THR A 205 -18.50 24.33 -29.26
C THR A 205 -18.01 23.67 -30.54
N ASN A 206 -17.38 22.50 -30.47
CA ASN A 206 -16.87 21.78 -31.63
C ASN A 206 -17.98 20.93 -32.29
N LEU A 207 -18.94 21.64 -32.89
CA LEU A 207 -20.14 21.04 -33.46
C LEU A 207 -19.94 20.64 -34.92
N THR A 208 -20.40 19.45 -35.28
CA THR A 208 -20.47 19.02 -36.68
C THR A 208 -21.74 19.59 -37.30
N TRP A 209 -21.58 20.46 -38.31
CA TRP A 209 -22.69 21.06 -39.04
C TRP A 209 -23.11 20.19 -40.23
N HIS A 210 -24.42 20.07 -40.41
CA HIS A 210 -25.05 19.34 -41.51
C HIS A 210 -25.87 20.30 -42.37
N PHE A 211 -26.02 19.97 -43.65
CA PHE A 211 -26.82 20.76 -44.60
C PHE A 211 -28.12 19.99 -44.90
N PRO A 212 -29.30 20.60 -44.70
CA PRO A 212 -30.56 19.95 -45.03
C PRO A 212 -30.73 19.87 -46.54
N THR A 213 -31.46 18.85 -46.99
CA THR A 213 -31.93 18.80 -48.38
C THR A 213 -33.10 19.77 -48.54
N LEU A 214 -32.89 20.81 -49.34
CA LEU A 214 -33.92 21.81 -49.62
C LEU A 214 -34.96 21.24 -50.58
N LEU A 215 -36.23 21.53 -50.31
CA LEU A 215 -37.40 21.06 -51.02
C LEU A 215 -38.16 22.25 -51.62
N ASN A 216 -39.17 21.97 -52.46
CA ASN A 216 -40.12 22.99 -52.94
C ASN A 216 -39.45 24.24 -53.55
N GLU A 217 -38.42 24.00 -54.38
CA GLU A 217 -37.66 25.01 -55.13
C GLU A 217 -36.81 25.96 -54.27
N TRP A 218 -36.73 25.72 -52.96
CA TRP A 218 -35.83 26.46 -52.09
C TRP A 218 -34.37 26.16 -52.44
N VAL A 219 -33.57 27.22 -52.48
CA VAL A 219 -32.11 27.14 -52.63
C VAL A 219 -31.42 27.89 -51.49
N ASN A 220 -30.16 27.58 -51.22
CA ASN A 220 -29.36 28.39 -50.31
C ASN A 220 -29.21 29.81 -50.88
N TYR A 221 -29.36 30.83 -50.04
CA TYR A 221 -29.26 32.23 -50.47
C TYR A 221 -27.85 32.56 -50.99
N ALA A 222 -26.82 32.15 -50.25
CA ALA A 222 -25.42 32.29 -50.64
C ALA A 222 -24.57 31.15 -50.06
N ASP A 223 -23.38 30.93 -50.61
CA ASP A 223 -22.46 29.89 -50.11
C ASP A 223 -21.99 30.16 -48.67
N SER A 224 -21.85 31.43 -48.28
CA SER A 224 -21.43 31.85 -46.94
C SER A 224 -22.55 31.72 -45.89
N THR A 225 -23.81 31.58 -46.30
CA THR A 225 -24.98 31.54 -45.42
C THR A 225 -25.87 30.33 -45.68
N LYS A 226 -25.29 29.20 -46.12
CA LYS A 226 -26.06 27.98 -46.35
C LYS A 226 -26.88 27.60 -45.12
N ALA A 227 -28.14 27.23 -45.35
CA ALA A 227 -28.97 26.63 -44.34
C ALA A 227 -28.24 25.41 -43.79
N ARG A 228 -28.08 25.36 -42.47
CA ARG A 228 -27.37 24.29 -41.78
C ARG A 228 -27.97 24.05 -40.41
N TYR A 229 -27.79 22.84 -39.92
CA TYR A 229 -28.23 22.45 -38.59
C TYR A 229 -27.16 21.62 -37.88
N THR A 230 -27.18 21.66 -36.56
CA THR A 230 -26.35 20.82 -35.70
C THR A 230 -27.07 20.53 -34.40
N LYS A 231 -26.52 19.64 -33.58
CA LYS A 231 -27.03 19.32 -32.25
C LYS A 231 -25.88 19.23 -31.26
N ASP A 232 -25.98 19.96 -30.16
CA ASP A 232 -24.96 19.93 -29.11
C ASP A 232 -25.10 18.70 -28.18
N ALA A 233 -24.12 18.54 -27.28
CA ALA A 233 -24.10 17.46 -26.30
C ALA A 233 -25.27 17.49 -25.30
N THR A 234 -25.97 18.63 -25.17
CA THR A 234 -27.17 18.77 -24.32
C THR A 234 -28.46 18.45 -25.07
N GLY A 235 -28.37 18.08 -26.35
CA GLY A 235 -29.51 17.83 -27.21
C GLY A 235 -30.19 19.10 -27.76
N THR A 236 -29.55 20.27 -27.68
CA THR A 236 -30.04 21.49 -28.32
C THR A 236 -29.70 21.46 -29.80
N VAL A 237 -30.72 21.55 -30.66
CA VAL A 237 -30.57 21.71 -32.09
C VAL A 237 -30.46 23.19 -32.41
N PHE A 238 -29.49 23.55 -33.24
CA PHE A 238 -29.35 24.89 -33.81
C PHE A 238 -29.62 24.81 -35.30
N VAL A 239 -30.41 25.74 -35.83
CA VAL A 239 -30.67 25.89 -37.26
C VAL A 239 -30.40 27.33 -37.65
N GLU A 240 -29.50 27.51 -38.61
CA GLU A 240 -29.06 28.82 -39.07
C GLU A 240 -28.80 28.86 -40.58
N GLY A 241 -28.51 30.04 -41.10
CA GLY A 241 -28.30 30.31 -42.51
C GLY A 241 -29.50 30.99 -43.15
N ALA A 242 -29.59 30.96 -44.48
CA ALA A 242 -30.65 31.59 -45.23
C ALA A 242 -30.95 30.87 -46.55
N ILE A 243 -32.22 30.93 -46.96
CA ILE A 243 -32.71 30.34 -48.21
C ILE A 243 -33.47 31.37 -49.06
N ALA A 244 -33.66 31.05 -50.33
CA ALA A 244 -34.34 31.90 -51.30
C ALA A 244 -35.13 31.09 -52.36
N LYS A 245 -35.91 31.82 -53.16
CA LYS A 245 -36.64 31.39 -54.38
C LYS A 245 -37.80 30.41 -54.20
N GLY A 246 -37.83 29.64 -53.12
CA GLY A 246 -38.82 28.57 -52.98
C GLY A 246 -40.24 29.05 -52.67
N LYS A 247 -41.15 28.09 -52.61
CA LYS A 247 -42.58 28.34 -52.39
C LYS A 247 -42.87 28.58 -50.91
N ILE A 248 -43.63 29.65 -50.63
CA ILE A 248 -44.15 30.00 -49.31
C ILE A 248 -45.61 29.55 -49.23
N GLY A 249 -45.97 28.93 -48.11
CA GLY A 249 -47.34 28.50 -47.85
C GLY A 249 -47.42 27.39 -46.81
N PHE A 250 -48.61 27.22 -46.25
CA PHE A 250 -48.89 26.17 -45.28
C PHE A 250 -48.67 24.80 -45.88
N ASN A 251 -48.11 23.87 -45.09
CA ASN A 251 -47.83 22.49 -45.47
C ASN A 251 -46.85 22.32 -46.66
N ILE A 252 -46.07 23.36 -47.00
CA ILE A 252 -45.03 23.33 -48.03
C ILE A 252 -43.65 23.43 -47.34
N PRO A 253 -43.01 22.30 -46.99
CA PRO A 253 -41.75 22.34 -46.26
C PRO A 253 -40.61 22.91 -47.11
N ALA A 254 -39.82 23.82 -46.55
CA ALA A 254 -38.55 24.22 -47.13
C ALA A 254 -37.51 23.10 -47.01
N PHE A 255 -37.55 22.34 -45.92
CA PHE A 255 -36.78 21.11 -45.71
C PHE A 255 -37.35 20.33 -44.53
N VAL A 256 -36.82 19.12 -44.30
CA VAL A 256 -37.21 18.24 -43.20
C VAL A 256 -35.99 17.88 -42.37
N LEU A 257 -36.07 18.10 -41.06
CA LEU A 257 -35.04 17.69 -40.12
C LEU A 257 -35.08 16.16 -39.88
N PRO A 258 -33.93 15.48 -39.89
CA PRO A 258 -33.86 14.04 -39.68
C PRO A 258 -34.27 13.67 -38.25
N LYS A 259 -34.69 12.41 -38.05
CA LYS A 259 -34.97 11.85 -36.72
C LYS A 259 -33.75 12.05 -35.80
N GLY A 260 -33.99 12.46 -34.55
CA GLY A 260 -32.95 12.86 -33.61
C GLY A 260 -32.56 14.35 -33.66
N TYR A 261 -33.08 15.11 -34.63
CA TYR A 261 -32.96 16.57 -34.72
C TYR A 261 -34.32 17.28 -34.72
N ARG A 262 -35.39 16.60 -34.30
CA ARG A 262 -36.77 17.09 -34.36
C ARG A 262 -37.22 17.62 -33.00
N PRO A 263 -38.04 18.67 -32.93
CA PRO A 263 -38.51 19.22 -31.67
C PRO A 263 -39.52 18.30 -30.98
N SER A 264 -39.61 18.39 -29.65
CA SER A 264 -40.64 17.69 -28.86
C SER A 264 -42.06 18.22 -29.09
N GLY A 265 -42.17 19.50 -29.45
CA GLY A 265 -43.43 20.17 -29.72
C GLY A 265 -43.29 21.06 -30.96
N ALA A 266 -44.37 21.19 -31.71
CA ALA A 266 -44.40 22.14 -32.83
C ALA A 266 -44.32 23.57 -32.30
N PHE A 267 -43.57 24.43 -32.99
CA PHE A 267 -43.44 25.83 -32.62
C PHE A 267 -43.30 26.71 -33.85
N GLN A 268 -43.65 27.99 -33.70
CA GLN A 268 -43.40 29.01 -34.70
C GLN A 268 -42.16 29.82 -34.35
N PHE A 269 -41.47 30.27 -35.39
CA PHE A 269 -40.36 31.21 -35.29
C PHE A 269 -40.57 32.36 -36.27
N VAL A 270 -40.21 33.57 -35.83
CA VAL A 270 -40.23 34.77 -36.68
C VAL A 270 -38.80 35.17 -36.97
N GLY A 271 -38.44 35.22 -38.26
CA GLY A 271 -37.10 35.58 -38.73
C GLY A 271 -37.11 36.79 -39.65
N VAL A 272 -35.93 37.18 -40.13
CA VAL A 272 -35.75 38.34 -41.03
C VAL A 272 -35.96 37.91 -42.47
N ALA A 273 -36.66 38.73 -43.24
CA ALA A 273 -36.88 38.54 -44.67
C ALA A 273 -36.27 39.67 -45.51
N SER A 274 -36.15 39.45 -46.83
CA SER A 274 -35.64 40.47 -47.77
C SER A 274 -36.46 41.75 -47.72
N GLN A 275 -35.80 42.91 -47.78
CA GLN A 275 -36.45 44.22 -47.98
C GLN A 275 -36.55 44.60 -49.47
N LEU A 276 -36.11 43.74 -50.39
CA LEU A 276 -36.12 44.06 -51.82
C LEU A 276 -37.54 44.41 -52.28
N GLY A 277 -37.70 45.59 -52.89
CA GLY A 277 -38.99 46.11 -53.33
C GLY A 277 -39.87 46.73 -52.24
N MET A 278 -39.45 46.73 -50.97
CA MET A 278 -40.20 47.25 -49.82
C MET A 278 -39.44 48.38 -49.13
N SER A 279 -39.38 49.56 -49.78
CA SER A 279 -38.62 50.75 -49.37
C SER A 279 -38.59 50.99 -47.85
N ASN A 280 -37.42 50.82 -47.23
CA ASN A 280 -37.10 51.11 -45.83
C ASN A 280 -38.04 50.47 -44.78
N THR A 281 -38.80 49.43 -45.13
CA THR A 281 -39.70 48.76 -44.19
C THR A 281 -39.05 47.44 -43.74
N PRO A 282 -38.80 47.21 -42.45
CA PRO A 282 -38.30 45.92 -41.96
C PRO A 282 -39.23 44.78 -42.38
N GLN A 283 -38.66 43.72 -42.96
CA GLN A 283 -39.43 42.56 -43.41
C GLN A 283 -39.13 41.36 -42.54
N TYR A 284 -40.16 40.57 -42.27
CA TYR A 284 -40.10 39.38 -41.45
C TYR A 284 -40.84 38.22 -42.12
N HIS A 285 -40.47 37.00 -41.75
CA HIS A 285 -41.22 35.81 -42.12
C HIS A 285 -41.64 35.06 -40.86
N ARG A 286 -42.71 34.28 -40.97
CA ARG A 286 -43.12 33.31 -39.98
C ARG A 286 -42.89 31.92 -40.56
N LEU A 287 -42.16 31.09 -39.82
CA LEU A 287 -42.06 29.67 -40.11
C LEU A 287 -42.64 28.84 -38.99
N GLN A 288 -43.02 27.61 -39.31
CA GLN A 288 -43.37 26.57 -38.35
C GLN A 288 -42.38 25.42 -38.44
N VAL A 289 -41.92 24.94 -37.29
CA VAL A 289 -41.22 23.67 -37.17
C VAL A 289 -42.15 22.67 -36.51
N SER A 290 -42.52 21.62 -37.23
CA SER A 290 -43.39 20.56 -36.72
C SER A 290 -42.60 19.44 -36.02
N VAL A 291 -43.29 18.62 -35.24
CA VAL A 291 -42.72 17.44 -34.55
C VAL A 291 -42.15 16.40 -35.52
N ASP A 292 -42.65 16.36 -36.77
CA ASP A 292 -42.13 15.49 -37.83
C ASP A 292 -40.85 16.04 -38.47
N GLY A 293 -40.40 17.22 -38.04
CA GLY A 293 -39.19 17.89 -38.53
C GLY A 293 -39.43 18.78 -39.75
N ASN A 294 -40.67 18.92 -40.24
CA ASN A 294 -40.95 19.83 -41.35
C ASN A 294 -40.71 21.28 -40.89
N VAL A 295 -39.86 22.00 -41.62
CA VAL A 295 -39.64 23.44 -41.49
C VAL A 295 -40.38 24.11 -42.64
N VAL A 296 -41.48 24.79 -42.34
CA VAL A 296 -42.41 25.37 -43.33
C VAL A 296 -42.36 26.89 -43.22
N ILE A 297 -42.08 27.59 -44.32
CA ILE A 297 -42.23 29.05 -44.37
C ILE A 297 -43.69 29.35 -44.68
N GLU A 298 -44.44 29.78 -43.67
CA GLU A 298 -45.89 29.93 -43.76
C GLU A 298 -46.30 31.28 -44.37
N ASN A 299 -45.55 32.33 -44.04
CA ASN A 299 -45.87 33.69 -44.47
C ASN A 299 -44.60 34.57 -44.49
N CYS A 300 -44.57 35.55 -45.39
CA CYS A 300 -43.60 36.63 -45.41
C CYS A 300 -44.32 37.97 -45.54
N SER A 301 -43.87 38.98 -44.79
CA SER A 301 -44.44 40.33 -44.83
C SER A 301 -44.12 41.08 -46.14
N ASN A 302 -43.07 40.67 -46.86
CA ASN A 302 -42.70 41.30 -48.13
C ASN A 302 -43.66 40.84 -49.22
N THR A 303 -44.55 41.71 -49.67
CA THR A 303 -45.58 41.39 -50.67
C THR A 303 -45.09 41.50 -52.12
N VAL A 304 -43.88 42.03 -52.34
CA VAL A 304 -43.29 42.20 -53.68
C VAL A 304 -42.32 41.07 -54.00
N ASN A 305 -41.43 40.76 -53.06
CA ASN A 305 -40.36 39.76 -53.19
C ASN A 305 -40.32 38.86 -51.92
N PRO A 306 -41.36 38.05 -51.68
CA PRO A 306 -41.56 37.34 -50.40
C PRO A 306 -40.50 36.29 -50.07
N ASN A 307 -39.78 35.78 -51.07
CA ASN A 307 -38.87 34.65 -50.97
C ASN A 307 -37.44 34.96 -51.44
N GLU A 308 -37.07 36.23 -51.58
CA GLU A 308 -35.70 36.61 -52.00
C GLU A 308 -34.66 36.30 -50.91
N TYR A 309 -35.03 36.38 -49.64
CA TYR A 309 -34.18 36.05 -48.51
C TYR A 309 -35.06 35.67 -47.32
N ILE A 310 -34.84 34.50 -46.74
CA ILE A 310 -35.48 33.99 -45.53
C ILE A 310 -34.39 33.50 -44.59
N SER A 311 -34.22 34.13 -43.43
CA SER A 311 -33.18 33.73 -42.46
C SER A 311 -33.63 32.67 -41.47
N PHE A 312 -32.67 31.87 -41.00
CA PHE A 312 -32.78 30.96 -39.88
C PHE A 312 -31.82 31.38 -38.77
N GLY A 313 -32.24 31.19 -37.53
CA GLY A 313 -31.46 31.51 -36.33
C GLY A 313 -32.20 31.05 -35.08
N PHE A 314 -32.77 29.85 -35.12
CA PHE A 314 -33.58 29.30 -34.05
C PHE A 314 -32.95 28.05 -33.46
N SER A 315 -33.31 27.76 -32.21
CA SER A 315 -32.86 26.57 -31.51
C SER A 315 -33.95 25.97 -30.62
N PHE A 316 -33.85 24.67 -30.36
CA PHE A 316 -34.83 23.91 -29.58
C PHE A 316 -34.23 22.60 -29.08
N LYS A 317 -34.89 21.93 -28.12
CA LYS A 317 -34.48 20.59 -27.64
C LYS A 317 -34.97 19.49 -28.58
N ALA A 318 -34.06 18.64 -29.02
CA ALA A 318 -34.37 17.45 -29.80
C ALA A 318 -35.11 16.40 -28.99
N THR A 319 -35.84 15.54 -29.72
CA THR A 319 -36.39 14.26 -29.26
C THR A 319 -35.86 13.10 -30.07
#